data_AF-A0A9E1UFS4-F1
#
_entry.id   AF-A0A9E1UFS4-F1
#
_cell.length_a   1.000
_cell.length_b   1.000
_cell.length_c   1.000
_cell.angle_alpha   90.00
_cell.angle_beta   90.00
_cell.angle_gamma   90.00
#
_symmetry.space_group_name_H-M   'P 1'
#
loop_
_entity.id
_entity.type
_entity.pdbx_description
1 polymer ?
#
loop_
_entity_poly.entity_id
_entity_poly.type
_entity_poly.pdbx_seq_one_letter_code
_entity_poly.pdbx_strand_id
1 'polypeptide(L)'
;MQPPQDPSEEQQNEPYGGDLVNKVYGPSQTDIDRSWDGYETGGSNRKLGGLLWKSTIVIVSLVILASMSIGILGPLLGGDNNSSQPALPERISAEVLRVIDGRTIVVDAGDGEQTVRLIGIETKPFGDPFHDFAQQVTANWIDGKIVLLEPDQREGDDQGRVMRYVFLDTVMINAALVLNGLGTSLTEYPNIRYDGYLAEMERQARESGAGIWDERFQPDGDTTDSEVWLRSHGKESTIDG
;
A
#
# COMPACT_ATOMS: atom_id res chain seq x y z
N MET A 1 -14.69 44.79 62.97
CA MET A 1 -14.57 44.87 61.52
C MET A 1 -14.54 43.44 60.97
N GLN A 2 -15.68 43.03 60.43
CA GLN A 2 -15.91 41.83 59.63
C GLN A 2 -17.19 42.15 58.85
N PRO A 3 -17.24 42.06 57.51
CA PRO A 3 -18.47 42.35 56.80
C PRO A 3 -19.50 41.23 57.02
N PRO A 4 -20.80 41.57 57.16
CA PRO A 4 -21.87 40.59 57.27
C PRO A 4 -22.48 40.20 55.92
N GLN A 5 -22.72 38.89 55.80
CA GLN A 5 -23.86 38.14 55.24
C GLN A 5 -24.43 38.52 53.85
N ASP A 6 -24.60 37.51 52.98
CA ASP A 6 -25.95 37.21 52.50
C ASP A 6 -26.15 35.69 52.18
N PRO A 7 -27.10 35.02 52.85
CA PRO A 7 -27.64 33.72 52.47
C PRO A 7 -29.02 33.87 51.82
N SER A 8 -29.15 33.44 50.57
CA SER A 8 -30.44 33.03 50.02
C SER A 8 -30.27 31.84 49.09
N GLU A 9 -30.78 30.71 49.57
CA GLU A 9 -31.07 29.48 48.84
C GLU A 9 -31.97 29.76 47.64
N GLU A 10 -31.84 29.01 46.55
CA GLU A 10 -32.87 28.01 46.17
C GLU A 10 -32.45 27.18 44.95
N GLN A 11 -32.71 25.89 45.10
CA GLN A 11 -32.49 24.78 44.19
C GLN A 11 -33.15 24.98 42.82
N GLN A 12 -32.44 24.63 41.74
CA GLN A 12 -33.02 23.78 40.67
C GLN A 12 -31.94 22.81 40.15
N ASN A 13 -32.22 21.53 40.36
CA ASN A 13 -31.51 20.39 39.78
C ASN A 13 -31.80 20.29 38.28
N GLU A 14 -30.82 19.85 37.48
CA GLU A 14 -30.90 18.65 36.62
C GLU A 14 -29.59 18.47 35.80
N PRO A 15 -29.23 17.24 35.42
CA PRO A 15 -27.87 16.84 35.07
C PRO A 15 -27.67 16.71 33.55
N TYR A 16 -26.54 17.21 33.04
CA TYR A 16 -26.04 16.79 31.72
C TYR A 16 -24.65 16.18 31.88
N GLY A 17 -24.64 14.96 32.43
CA GLY A 17 -23.67 13.95 32.05
C GLY A 17 -24.17 13.27 30.78
N GLY A 18 -23.44 13.43 29.68
CA GLY A 18 -23.80 12.86 28.38
C GLY A 18 -22.54 12.51 27.60
N ASP A 19 -22.04 11.32 27.90
CA ASP A 19 -21.18 10.43 27.11
C ASP A 19 -20.92 10.89 25.65
N LEU A 20 -19.71 11.38 25.38
CA LEU A 20 -19.22 11.69 24.03
C LEU A 20 -18.53 10.48 23.37
N VAL A 21 -18.73 9.28 23.91
CA VAL A 21 -18.16 8.04 23.35
C VAL A 21 -19.27 7.28 22.64
N ASN A 22 -19.08 7.09 21.32
CA ASN A 22 -19.93 6.32 20.38
C ASN A 22 -21.14 7.03 19.77
N LYS A 23 -20.88 7.83 18.73
CA LYS A 23 -21.76 7.90 17.55
C LYS A 23 -20.95 7.85 16.25
N VAL A 24 -20.28 6.73 16.03
CA VAL A 24 -19.97 6.28 14.66
C VAL A 24 -21.15 5.44 14.23
N TYR A 25 -22.02 6.00 13.38
CA TYR A 25 -23.05 5.22 12.72
C TYR A 25 -22.35 4.34 11.68
N GLY A 26 -22.06 3.09 12.05
CA GLY A 26 -21.83 2.03 11.08
C GLY A 26 -23.13 1.71 10.32
N PRO A 27 -23.04 1.11 9.11
CA PRO A 27 -24.21 0.67 8.38
C PRO A 27 -25.10 -0.20 9.26
N SER A 28 -26.42 -0.02 9.15
CA SER A 28 -27.37 -0.82 9.91
C SER A 28 -27.23 -2.31 9.51
N GLN A 29 -27.57 -3.25 10.40
CA GLN A 29 -27.60 -4.68 10.07
C GLN A 29 -28.38 -4.97 8.76
N THR A 30 -29.44 -4.20 8.52
CA THR A 30 -30.24 -4.24 7.28
C THR A 30 -29.51 -3.78 6.01
N ASP A 31 -28.43 -2.99 6.13
CA ASP A 31 -27.58 -2.58 5.01
C ASP A 31 -26.47 -3.61 4.74
N ILE A 32 -26.03 -4.34 5.77
CA ILE A 32 -25.04 -5.43 5.65
C ILE A 32 -25.68 -6.64 4.94
N ASP A 33 -26.91 -7.00 5.30
CA ASP A 33 -27.64 -8.11 4.67
C ASP A 33 -27.95 -7.84 3.19
N ARG A 34 -28.18 -6.57 2.82
CA ARG A 34 -28.46 -6.18 1.42
C ARG A 34 -27.21 -6.19 0.53
N SER A 35 -26.03 -6.18 1.13
CA SER A 35 -24.74 -6.29 0.44
C SER A 35 -24.30 -7.74 0.19
N TRP A 36 -24.95 -8.73 0.83
CA TRP A 36 -24.59 -10.15 0.77
C TRP A 36 -25.43 -11.01 -0.18
N ASP A 37 -26.57 -10.51 -0.66
CA ASP A 37 -27.43 -11.20 -1.63
C ASP A 37 -27.01 -11.01 -3.11
N GLY A 38 -25.84 -10.39 -3.37
CA GLY A 38 -25.40 -10.03 -4.72
C GLY A 38 -24.54 -11.08 -5.44
N TYR A 39 -24.03 -12.10 -4.75
CA TYR A 39 -23.02 -13.01 -5.31
C TYR A 39 -23.36 -14.49 -5.25
N GLU A 40 -24.47 -14.88 -4.63
CA GLU A 40 -24.93 -16.26 -4.66
C GLU A 40 -26.38 -16.40 -5.15
N THR A 41 -26.50 -16.97 -6.35
CA THR A 41 -27.67 -17.65 -6.91
C THR A 41 -28.77 -16.79 -7.56
N GLY A 42 -28.53 -16.42 -8.83
CA GLY A 42 -29.57 -16.07 -9.79
C GLY A 42 -29.43 -16.89 -11.07
N GLY A 43 -29.98 -18.10 -11.05
CA GLY A 43 -29.96 -19.08 -12.14
C GLY A 43 -30.44 -18.55 -13.50
N SER A 44 -29.75 -19.07 -14.51
CA SER A 44 -30.06 -19.03 -15.94
C SER A 44 -31.56 -19.04 -16.29
N ASN A 45 -31.98 -18.05 -17.09
CA ASN A 45 -32.95 -18.31 -18.16
C ASN A 45 -32.35 -17.90 -19.51
N ARG A 46 -32.49 -18.82 -20.47
CA ARG A 46 -31.66 -18.97 -21.67
C ARG A 46 -32.02 -17.95 -22.75
N LYS A 47 -31.02 -17.40 -23.45
CA LYS A 47 -30.76 -17.69 -24.88
C LYS A 47 -29.51 -16.96 -25.42
N LEU A 48 -28.68 -17.75 -26.13
CA LEU A 48 -27.46 -17.43 -26.90
C LEU A 48 -26.13 -17.36 -26.12
N GLY A 49 -25.29 -18.40 -26.29
CA GLY A 49 -23.84 -18.33 -26.02
C GLY A 49 -23.15 -19.57 -25.42
N GLY A 50 -23.91 -20.59 -24.98
CA GLY A 50 -23.43 -21.71 -24.14
C GLY A 50 -22.40 -22.70 -24.74
N LEU A 51 -21.84 -22.45 -25.91
CA LEU A 51 -20.79 -23.29 -26.53
C LEU A 51 -19.45 -22.60 -26.71
N LEU A 52 -19.37 -21.26 -26.61
CA LEU A 52 -18.14 -20.54 -26.95
C LEU A 52 -17.16 -20.44 -25.79
N TRP A 53 -17.63 -20.27 -24.54
CA TRP A 53 -16.71 -20.15 -23.40
C TRP A 53 -16.16 -21.49 -22.88
N LYS A 54 -16.87 -22.61 -23.12
CA LYS A 54 -16.38 -23.96 -22.77
C LYS A 54 -15.35 -24.46 -23.78
N SER A 55 -15.50 -24.08 -25.05
CA SER A 55 -14.55 -24.43 -26.10
C SER A 55 -13.23 -23.67 -25.94
N THR A 56 -13.24 -22.41 -25.49
CA THR A 56 -12.01 -21.67 -25.21
C THR A 56 -11.19 -22.29 -24.08
N ILE A 57 -11.82 -22.76 -23.00
CA ILE A 57 -11.11 -23.46 -21.92
C ILE A 57 -10.43 -24.74 -22.44
N VAL A 58 -11.13 -25.55 -23.24
CA VAL A 58 -10.57 -26.79 -23.79
C VAL A 58 -9.46 -26.51 -24.82
N ILE A 59 -9.59 -25.46 -25.64
CA ILE A 59 -8.57 -25.07 -26.62
C ILE A 59 -7.31 -24.54 -25.91
N VAL A 60 -7.45 -23.71 -24.88
CA VAL A 60 -6.30 -23.23 -24.08
C VAL A 60 -5.61 -24.40 -23.37
N SER A 61 -6.35 -25.36 -22.81
CA SER A 61 -5.77 -26.57 -22.23
C SER A 61 -5.04 -27.45 -23.26
N LEU A 62 -5.58 -27.60 -24.47
CA LEU A 62 -4.92 -28.37 -25.54
C LEU A 62 -3.67 -27.66 -26.07
N VAL A 63 -3.65 -26.33 -26.13
CA VAL A 63 -2.45 -25.56 -26.52
C VAL A 63 -1.35 -25.70 -25.45
N ILE A 64 -1.69 -25.66 -24.15
CA ILE A 64 -0.74 -25.87 -23.06
C ILE A 64 -0.18 -27.31 -23.06
N LEU A 65 -1.03 -28.32 -23.30
CA LEU A 65 -0.61 -29.72 -23.39
C LEU A 65 0.24 -30.02 -24.64
N ALA A 66 -0.11 -29.41 -25.78
CA ALA A 66 0.69 -29.50 -27.01
C ALA A 66 2.05 -28.79 -26.84
N SER A 67 2.11 -27.64 -26.15
CA SER A 67 3.39 -26.98 -25.84
C SER A 67 4.26 -27.78 -24.87
N MET A 68 3.66 -28.52 -23.94
CA MET A 68 4.38 -29.44 -23.05
C MET A 68 4.95 -30.66 -23.79
N SER A 69 4.39 -31.03 -24.94
CA SER A 69 4.84 -32.19 -25.74
C SER A 69 5.95 -31.84 -26.74
N ILE A 70 6.06 -30.56 -27.14
CA ILE A 70 7.10 -30.10 -28.09
C ILE A 70 8.43 -29.78 -27.38
N GLY A 71 8.41 -29.53 -26.06
CA GLY A 71 9.61 -29.21 -25.27
C GLY A 71 10.47 -30.40 -24.81
N ILE A 72 10.05 -31.65 -25.05
CA ILE A 72 10.74 -32.85 -24.51
C ILE A 72 11.69 -33.50 -25.54
N LEU A 73 11.77 -32.99 -26.78
CA LEU A 73 12.74 -33.46 -27.78
C LEU A 73 13.90 -32.48 -28.02
N GLY A 74 14.20 -31.62 -27.04
CA GLY A 74 15.28 -30.63 -27.10
C GLY A 74 16.69 -31.14 -26.74
N PRO A 75 16.89 -32.03 -25.74
CA PRO A 75 18.25 -32.31 -25.27
C PRO A 75 18.80 -33.66 -25.76
N LEU A 76 18.77 -33.92 -27.06
CA LEU A 76 19.51 -35.05 -27.66
C LEU A 76 20.53 -34.65 -28.73
N LEU A 77 20.67 -33.36 -29.02
CA LEU A 77 21.72 -32.84 -29.90
C LEU A 77 22.46 -31.74 -29.17
N GLY A 78 23.77 -31.94 -29.04
CA GLY A 78 24.65 -31.21 -28.13
C GLY A 78 24.57 -29.69 -28.21
N GLY A 79 24.55 -29.10 -27.02
CA GLY A 79 24.94 -27.72 -26.77
C GLY A 79 25.55 -27.70 -25.37
N ASP A 80 26.85 -27.42 -25.27
CA ASP A 80 27.53 -27.18 -24.01
C ASP A 80 26.91 -25.93 -23.36
N ASN A 81 25.93 -26.15 -22.49
CA ASN A 81 25.24 -25.11 -21.75
C ASN A 81 26.09 -24.68 -20.55
N ASN A 82 27.23 -24.05 -20.82
CA ASN A 82 27.74 -23.00 -19.93
C ASN A 82 26.96 -21.71 -20.20
N SER A 83 25.63 -21.80 -20.16
CA SER A 83 24.79 -20.66 -19.83
C SER A 83 25.02 -20.42 -18.34
N SER A 84 26.02 -19.61 -18.03
CA SER A 84 26.14 -18.93 -16.75
C SER A 84 24.90 -18.05 -16.59
N GLN A 85 23.77 -18.66 -16.26
CA GLN A 85 22.61 -17.95 -15.75
C GLN A 85 23.14 -17.21 -14.52
N PRO A 86 23.06 -15.87 -14.46
CA PRO A 86 23.57 -15.14 -13.32
C PRO A 86 22.94 -15.75 -12.07
N ALA A 87 23.76 -16.33 -11.19
CA ALA A 87 23.26 -16.85 -9.94
C ALA A 87 22.57 -15.69 -9.22
N LEU A 88 21.32 -15.90 -8.79
CA LEU A 88 20.69 -14.94 -7.90
C LEU A 88 21.60 -14.80 -6.66
N PRO A 89 21.83 -13.58 -6.17
CA PRO A 89 22.65 -13.35 -5.00
C PRO A 89 22.08 -14.15 -3.85
N GLU A 90 22.98 -14.64 -3.00
CA GLU A 90 22.60 -15.33 -1.80
C GLU A 90 21.76 -14.40 -0.91
N ARG A 91 20.64 -14.93 -0.42
CA ARG A 91 19.77 -14.20 0.49
C ARG A 91 20.10 -14.56 1.92
N ILE A 92 20.18 -13.55 2.78
CA ILE A 92 20.49 -13.71 4.19
C ILE A 92 19.19 -13.66 4.99
N SER A 93 18.98 -14.63 5.88
CA SER A 93 17.85 -14.63 6.80
C SER A 93 18.07 -13.63 7.93
N ALA A 94 17.07 -12.81 8.25
CA ALA A 94 17.13 -11.85 9.35
C ALA A 94 15.77 -11.71 10.04
N GLU A 95 15.77 -11.49 11.36
CA GLU A 95 14.59 -11.16 12.14
C GLU A 95 14.32 -9.66 12.04
N VAL A 96 13.08 -9.26 11.75
CA VAL A 96 12.65 -7.86 11.78
C VAL A 96 12.34 -7.48 13.22
N LEU A 97 13.12 -6.55 13.77
CA LEU A 97 12.98 -6.08 15.15
C LEU A 97 11.99 -4.91 15.27
N ARG A 98 11.95 -4.04 14.25
CA ARG A 98 11.01 -2.92 14.16
C ARG A 98 10.98 -2.31 12.76
N VAL A 99 9.88 -1.65 12.45
CA VAL A 99 9.72 -0.83 11.23
C VAL A 99 9.81 0.65 11.60
N ILE A 100 10.78 1.36 11.00
CA ILE A 100 11.03 2.79 11.27
C ILE A 100 10.08 3.66 10.44
N ASP A 101 9.98 3.38 9.14
CA ASP A 101 9.07 4.03 8.20
C ASP A 101 8.66 3.04 7.11
N GLY A 102 7.85 3.47 6.14
CA GLY A 102 7.34 2.59 5.08
C GLY A 102 8.42 1.86 4.25
N ARG A 103 9.69 2.31 4.26
CA ARG A 103 10.80 1.70 3.51
C ARG A 103 12.07 1.47 4.31
N THR A 104 12.04 1.65 5.63
CA THR A 104 13.20 1.51 6.51
C THR A 104 12.84 0.59 7.67
N ILE A 105 13.61 -0.47 7.86
CA ILE A 105 13.41 -1.47 8.90
C ILE A 105 14.69 -1.66 9.70
N VAL A 106 14.57 -2.19 10.92
CA VAL A 106 15.71 -2.66 11.71
C VAL A 106 15.60 -4.16 11.85
N VAL A 107 16.72 -4.85 11.62
CA VAL A 107 16.79 -6.31 11.61
C VAL A 107 17.97 -6.81 12.42
N ASP A 108 17.94 -8.09 12.78
CA ASP A 108 19.10 -8.84 13.28
C ASP A 108 19.30 -10.10 12.44
N ALA A 109 20.49 -10.24 11.87
CA ALA A 109 20.90 -11.40 11.07
C ALA A 109 21.86 -12.35 11.83
N GLY A 110 22.04 -12.13 13.14
CA GLY A 110 22.99 -12.86 14.00
C GLY A 110 24.23 -12.06 14.39
N ASP A 111 24.44 -10.89 13.78
CA ASP A 111 25.58 -10.00 14.02
C ASP A 111 25.17 -8.69 14.74
N GLY A 112 23.93 -8.62 15.25
CA GLY A 112 23.36 -7.46 15.94
C GLY A 112 22.47 -6.59 15.06
N GLU A 113 21.92 -5.52 15.66
CA GLU A 113 20.96 -4.63 14.99
C GLU A 113 21.57 -3.92 13.77
N GLN A 114 20.90 -4.03 12.64
CA GLN A 114 21.23 -3.32 11.40
C GLN A 114 20.01 -2.58 10.86
N THR A 115 20.21 -1.34 10.42
CA THR A 115 19.15 -0.57 9.74
C THR A 115 19.20 -0.85 8.24
N VAL A 116 18.11 -1.36 7.70
CA VAL A 116 17.94 -1.71 6.29
C VAL A 116 17.02 -0.69 5.62
N ARG A 117 17.48 -0.13 4.50
CA ARG A 117 16.65 0.63 3.56
C ARG A 117 16.25 -0.24 2.38
N LEU A 118 14.97 -0.25 2.06
CA LEU A 118 14.43 -0.98 0.92
C LEU A 118 14.87 -0.31 -0.39
N ILE A 119 15.50 -1.09 -1.27
CA ILE A 119 15.95 -0.65 -2.59
C ILE A 119 14.76 -0.42 -3.53
N GLY A 120 14.88 0.58 -4.41
CA GLY A 120 14.02 0.70 -5.58
C GLY A 120 12.67 1.38 -5.30
N ILE A 121 12.45 1.86 -4.08
CA ILE A 121 11.18 2.46 -3.66
C ILE A 121 11.39 3.75 -2.86
N GLU A 122 10.43 4.66 -2.99
CA GLU A 122 10.31 5.87 -2.18
C GLU A 122 8.91 5.93 -1.57
N THR A 123 8.82 6.38 -0.32
CA THR A 123 7.55 6.56 0.38
C THR A 123 7.28 8.05 0.57
N LYS A 124 6.04 8.40 0.93
CA LYS A 124 5.72 9.80 1.22
C LYS A 124 6.57 10.35 2.38
N PRO A 125 6.90 11.66 2.36
CA PRO A 125 7.71 12.27 3.39
C PRO A 125 6.96 12.36 4.72
N PHE A 126 7.70 12.51 5.82
CA PHE A 126 7.13 12.75 7.14
C PHE A 126 6.13 13.92 7.11
N GLY A 127 4.98 13.74 7.76
CA GLY A 127 3.87 14.69 7.79
C GLY A 127 2.80 14.48 6.71
N ASP A 128 3.07 13.63 5.71
CA ASP A 128 2.04 13.15 4.79
C ASP A 128 1.24 12.00 5.44
N PRO A 129 -0.10 11.97 5.38
CA PRO A 129 -0.90 10.89 5.96
C PRO A 129 -0.53 9.48 5.47
N PHE A 130 -0.04 9.36 4.23
CA PHE A 130 0.40 8.08 3.68
C PHE A 130 1.76 7.62 4.24
N HIS A 131 2.54 8.50 4.86
CA HIS A 131 3.79 8.13 5.52
C HIS A 131 3.52 7.16 6.68
N ASP A 132 2.67 7.58 7.62
CA ASP A 132 2.32 6.80 8.80
C ASP A 132 1.53 5.54 8.41
N PHE A 133 0.66 5.65 7.41
CA PHE A 133 -0.10 4.52 6.90
C PHE A 133 0.81 3.46 6.29
N ALA A 134 1.77 3.85 5.45
CA ALA A 134 2.74 2.91 4.87
C ALA A 134 3.58 2.23 5.96
N GLN A 135 4.05 2.98 6.96
CA GLN A 135 4.77 2.41 8.10
C GLN A 135 3.93 1.34 8.82
N GLN A 136 2.67 1.66 9.14
CA GLN A 136 1.79 0.75 9.88
C GLN A 136 1.48 -0.52 9.08
N VAL A 137 1.23 -0.39 7.77
CA VAL A 137 0.99 -1.55 6.90
C VAL A 137 2.24 -2.42 6.81
N THR A 138 3.42 -1.82 6.61
CA THR A 138 4.69 -2.55 6.62
C THR A 138 4.90 -3.29 7.94
N ALA A 139 4.70 -2.62 9.08
CA ALA A 139 4.80 -3.24 10.40
C ALA A 139 3.86 -4.45 10.54
N ASN A 140 2.59 -4.31 10.15
CA ASN A 140 1.62 -5.41 10.19
C ASN A 140 2.05 -6.62 9.32
N TRP A 141 2.79 -6.38 8.24
CA TRP A 141 3.24 -7.44 7.36
C TRP A 141 4.45 -8.20 7.89
N ILE A 142 5.44 -7.51 8.45
CA ILE A 142 6.78 -8.09 8.69
C ILE A 142 7.33 -7.93 10.11
N ASP A 143 6.72 -7.15 11.00
CA ASP A 143 7.25 -6.95 12.34
C ASP A 143 7.30 -8.26 13.14
N GLY A 144 8.45 -8.54 13.77
CA GLY A 144 8.72 -9.80 14.48
C GLY A 144 8.83 -11.04 13.59
N LYS A 145 8.93 -10.89 12.26
CA LYS A 145 9.04 -12.02 11.32
C LYS A 145 10.46 -12.20 10.81
N ILE A 146 10.72 -13.41 10.33
CA ILE A 146 11.94 -13.71 9.58
C ILE A 146 11.74 -13.33 8.12
N VAL A 147 12.63 -12.49 7.60
CA VAL A 147 12.68 -12.07 6.21
C VAL A 147 14.00 -12.50 5.57
N LEU A 148 14.01 -12.56 4.24
CA LEU A 148 15.21 -12.77 3.44
C LEU A 148 15.66 -11.45 2.84
N LEU A 149 16.92 -11.10 3.09
CA LEU A 149 17.57 -9.89 2.61
C LEU A 149 18.41 -10.23 1.37
N GLU A 150 18.07 -9.62 0.25
CA GLU A 150 18.80 -9.77 -1.00
C GLU A 150 19.62 -8.50 -1.30
N PRO A 151 20.95 -8.59 -1.44
CA PRO A 151 21.79 -7.45 -1.80
C PRO A 151 21.76 -7.16 -3.32
N ASP A 152 22.22 -5.97 -3.68
CA ASP A 152 22.52 -5.58 -5.05
C ASP A 152 23.95 -5.00 -5.13
N GLN A 153 24.32 -4.35 -6.23
CA GLN A 153 25.69 -3.89 -6.49
C GLN A 153 26.29 -2.98 -5.41
N ARG A 154 25.49 -2.12 -4.78
CA ARG A 154 25.89 -1.23 -3.70
C ARG A 154 25.26 -1.69 -2.38
N GLU A 155 26.14 -1.95 -1.40
CA GLU A 155 25.78 -2.54 -0.10
C GLU A 155 25.03 -1.60 0.84
N GLY A 156 25.34 -0.30 0.82
CA GLY A 156 24.78 0.66 1.77
C GLY A 156 24.80 2.09 1.24
N ASP A 157 23.98 2.93 1.85
CA ASP A 157 23.87 4.35 1.52
C ASP A 157 24.85 5.22 2.31
N ASP A 158 24.86 6.53 2.02
CA ASP A 158 25.76 7.49 2.65
C ASP A 158 25.42 7.74 4.14
N GLN A 159 24.26 7.25 4.61
CA GLN A 159 23.83 7.33 6.01
C GLN A 159 24.22 6.08 6.80
N GLY A 160 24.89 5.11 6.17
CA GLY A 160 25.32 3.87 6.80
C GLY A 160 24.22 2.81 6.93
N ARG A 161 23.06 3.00 6.28
CA ARG A 161 22.03 1.94 6.20
C ARG A 161 22.43 0.93 5.15
N VAL A 162 22.21 -0.34 5.43
CA VAL A 162 22.37 -1.39 4.41
C VAL A 162 21.18 -1.35 3.45
N MET A 163 21.44 -1.56 2.16
CA MET A 163 20.44 -1.49 1.11
C MET A 163 20.06 -2.91 0.68
N ARG A 164 18.78 -3.28 0.80
CA ARG A 164 18.31 -4.64 0.46
C ARG A 164 16.96 -4.63 -0.26
N TYR A 165 16.74 -5.64 -1.08
CA TYR A 165 15.39 -6.11 -1.38
C TYR A 165 14.97 -7.07 -0.26
N VAL A 166 13.76 -6.89 0.26
CA VAL A 166 13.27 -7.64 1.41
C VAL A 166 12.18 -8.59 0.94
N PHE A 167 12.30 -9.87 1.31
CA PHE A 167 11.34 -10.90 0.98
C PHE A 167 10.76 -11.55 2.25
N LEU A 168 9.45 -11.70 2.30
CA LEU A 168 8.78 -12.59 3.23
C LEU A 168 8.30 -13.81 2.43
N ASP A 169 8.90 -14.97 2.70
CA ASP A 169 8.75 -16.18 1.88
C ASP A 169 9.07 -15.90 0.39
N THR A 170 8.06 -15.95 -0.48
CA THR A 170 8.16 -15.68 -1.91
C THR A 170 7.74 -14.26 -2.30
N VAL A 171 7.27 -13.46 -1.34
CA VAL A 171 6.72 -12.12 -1.59
C VAL A 171 7.82 -11.07 -1.38
N MET A 172 8.10 -10.29 -2.43
CA MET A 172 8.97 -9.12 -2.31
C MET A 172 8.21 -7.96 -1.68
N ILE A 173 8.60 -7.54 -0.48
CA ILE A 173 7.96 -6.46 0.27
C ILE A 173 8.06 -5.13 -0.48
N ASN A 174 9.19 -4.85 -1.11
CA ASN A 174 9.39 -3.66 -1.94
C ASN A 174 8.30 -3.53 -3.02
N ALA A 175 8.06 -4.61 -3.76
CA ALA A 175 7.03 -4.67 -4.80
C ALA A 175 5.61 -4.60 -4.22
N ALA A 176 5.35 -5.27 -3.10
CA ALA A 176 4.04 -5.23 -2.44
C ALA A 176 3.67 -3.80 -2.01
N LEU A 177 4.62 -3.03 -1.47
CA LEU A 177 4.39 -1.64 -1.09
C LEU A 177 4.00 -0.78 -2.30
N VAL A 178 4.74 -0.90 -3.39
CA VAL A 178 4.48 -0.16 -4.63
C VAL A 178 3.12 -0.54 -5.23
N LEU A 179 2.82 -1.84 -5.32
CA LEU A 179 1.57 -2.36 -5.88
C LEU A 179 0.34 -1.88 -5.09
N ASN A 180 0.45 -1.73 -3.77
CA ASN A 180 -0.62 -1.23 -2.91
C ASN A 180 -0.66 0.31 -2.84
N GLY A 181 0.17 1.02 -3.63
CA GLY A 181 0.22 2.48 -3.63
C GLY A 181 0.73 3.09 -2.32
N LEU A 182 1.55 2.35 -1.56
CA LEU A 182 2.19 2.82 -0.32
C LEU A 182 3.56 3.45 -0.57
N GLY A 183 4.02 3.40 -1.80
CA GLY A 183 5.24 4.03 -2.29
C GLY A 183 5.26 4.08 -3.81
N THR A 184 6.24 4.80 -4.35
CA THR A 184 6.52 4.88 -5.78
C THR A 184 7.77 4.07 -6.10
N SER A 185 7.92 3.64 -7.36
CA SER A 185 9.19 3.09 -7.81
C SER A 185 10.24 4.20 -7.90
N LEU A 186 11.50 3.89 -7.57
CA LEU A 186 12.61 4.82 -7.63
C LEU A 186 13.86 4.10 -8.15
N THR A 187 14.35 4.49 -9.32
CA THR A 187 15.62 4.00 -9.87
C THR A 187 16.80 4.66 -9.16
N GLU A 188 17.63 3.86 -8.49
CA GLU A 188 18.85 4.32 -7.80
C GLU A 188 20.08 3.51 -8.23
N TYR A 189 20.92 4.07 -9.12
CA TYR A 189 22.13 3.38 -9.57
C TYR A 189 23.16 3.17 -8.44
N PRO A 190 23.89 2.04 -8.41
CA PRO A 190 23.85 0.91 -9.37
C PRO A 190 22.81 -0.19 -9.02
N ASN A 191 21.92 0.03 -8.06
CA ASN A 191 20.99 -0.97 -7.55
C ASN A 191 19.69 -1.00 -8.36
N ILE A 192 19.76 -1.61 -9.56
CA ILE A 192 18.68 -1.58 -10.56
C ILE A 192 18.14 -2.96 -10.94
N ARG A 193 18.48 -4.02 -10.18
CA ARG A 193 18.11 -5.41 -10.50
C ARG A 193 16.61 -5.60 -10.74
N TYR A 194 15.76 -4.90 -9.99
CA TYR A 194 14.30 -5.05 -10.06
C TYR A 194 13.56 -3.81 -10.58
N ASP A 195 14.25 -2.82 -11.14
CA ASP A 195 13.63 -1.56 -11.60
C ASP A 195 12.45 -1.79 -12.55
N GLY A 196 12.65 -2.64 -13.56
CA GLY A 196 11.57 -2.96 -14.51
C GLY A 196 10.37 -3.64 -13.85
N TYR A 197 10.61 -4.47 -12.83
CA TYR A 197 9.53 -5.13 -12.08
C TYR A 197 8.79 -4.15 -11.17
N LEU A 198 9.51 -3.28 -10.45
CA LEU A 198 8.92 -2.28 -9.57
C LEU A 198 8.14 -1.22 -10.36
N ALA A 199 8.65 -0.79 -11.52
CA ALA A 199 7.93 0.12 -12.42
C ALA A 199 6.60 -0.49 -12.90
N GLU A 200 6.59 -1.80 -13.18
CA GLU A 200 5.37 -2.51 -13.57
C GLU A 200 4.37 -2.63 -12.42
N MET A 201 4.83 -2.87 -11.17
CA MET A 201 3.95 -2.83 -10.00
C MET A 201 3.32 -1.45 -9.80
N GLU A 202 4.10 -0.38 -10.02
CA GLU A 202 3.61 0.98 -9.90
C GLU A 202 2.57 1.32 -10.99
N ARG A 203 2.78 0.83 -12.22
CA ARG A 203 1.80 0.96 -13.31
C ARG A 203 0.46 0.32 -12.91
N GLN A 204 0.49 -0.88 -12.34
CA GLN A 204 -0.72 -1.57 -11.87
C GLN A 204 -1.40 -0.83 -10.69
N ALA A 205 -0.61 -0.28 -9.77
CA ALA A 205 -1.14 0.54 -8.68
C ALA A 205 -1.87 1.79 -9.18
N ARG A 206 -1.30 2.47 -10.19
CA ARG A 206 -1.94 3.62 -10.85
C ARG A 206 -3.25 3.24 -11.55
N GLU A 207 -3.25 2.15 -12.32
CA GLU A 207 -4.42 1.69 -13.07
C GLU A 207 -5.58 1.23 -12.17
N SER A 208 -5.26 0.75 -10.97
CA SER A 208 -6.25 0.35 -9.96
C SER A 208 -6.65 1.47 -9.01
N GLY A 209 -6.01 2.65 -9.08
CA GLY A 209 -6.25 3.75 -8.15
C GLY A 209 -5.89 3.39 -6.70
N ALA A 210 -4.85 2.58 -6.50
CA ALA A 210 -4.46 2.11 -5.17
C ALA A 210 -3.68 3.17 -4.38
N GLY A 211 -3.95 3.27 -3.08
CA GLY A 211 -3.18 4.11 -2.15
C GLY A 211 -3.06 5.56 -2.61
N ILE A 212 -1.82 6.05 -2.77
CA ILE A 212 -1.52 7.41 -3.24
C ILE A 212 -2.08 7.75 -4.63
N TRP A 213 -2.58 6.76 -5.38
CA TRP A 213 -3.17 6.93 -6.70
C TRP A 213 -4.71 7.01 -6.67
N ASP A 214 -5.34 6.91 -5.50
CA ASP A 214 -6.79 7.06 -5.36
C ASP A 214 -7.19 8.53 -5.56
N GLU A 215 -7.99 8.81 -6.59
CA GLU A 215 -8.45 10.17 -6.92
C GLU A 215 -9.28 10.82 -5.81
N ARG A 216 -9.89 10.01 -4.92
CA ARG A 216 -10.65 10.51 -3.76
C ARG A 216 -9.74 11.08 -2.68
N PHE A 217 -8.46 10.75 -2.74
CA PHE A 217 -7.41 11.24 -1.85
C PHE A 217 -6.55 12.28 -2.60
N GLN A 218 -7.20 13.35 -3.07
CA GLN A 218 -6.45 14.57 -3.38
C GLN A 218 -6.29 15.33 -2.06
N PRO A 219 -5.05 15.65 -1.61
CA PRO A 219 -4.89 16.63 -0.56
C PRO A 219 -5.49 17.91 -1.12
N ASP A 220 -6.57 18.40 -0.50
CA ASP A 220 -7.40 19.51 -0.99
C ASP A 220 -6.64 20.42 -1.94
N GLY A 221 -6.91 20.25 -3.24
CA GLY A 221 -6.37 21.12 -4.26
C GLY A 221 -6.85 22.52 -3.96
N ASP A 222 -5.91 23.40 -3.61
CA ASP A 222 -5.98 24.83 -3.87
C ASP A 222 -7.39 25.43 -3.69
N THR A 223 -7.89 25.52 -2.46
CA THR A 223 -8.71 26.69 -2.15
C THR A 223 -7.75 27.86 -2.07
N THR A 224 -7.48 28.49 -3.21
CA THR A 224 -6.86 29.80 -3.22
C THR A 224 -7.77 30.69 -2.38
N ASP A 225 -7.33 31.02 -1.18
CA ASP A 225 -8.00 31.95 -0.25
C ASP A 225 -8.28 33.33 -0.88
N SER A 226 -7.79 33.59 -2.11
CA SER A 226 -8.05 34.81 -2.86
C SER A 226 -9.51 34.94 -3.34
N GLU A 227 -10.23 33.86 -3.65
CA GLU A 227 -11.65 33.98 -4.06
C GLU A 227 -12.59 34.16 -2.86
N VAL A 228 -12.27 33.56 -1.71
CA VAL A 228 -13.05 33.71 -0.47
C VAL A 228 -12.82 35.11 0.15
N TRP A 229 -11.62 35.67 0.02
CA TRP A 229 -11.33 37.04 0.47
C TRP A 229 -11.97 38.10 -0.42
N LEU A 230 -11.93 37.94 -1.75
CA LEU A 230 -12.60 38.85 -2.69
C LEU A 230 -14.14 38.81 -2.57
N ARG A 231 -14.70 37.67 -2.18
CA ARG A 231 -16.16 37.54 -1.95
C ARG A 231 -16.61 38.09 -0.60
N SER A 232 -15.73 38.15 0.41
CA SER A 232 -16.02 38.70 1.74
C SER A 232 -15.70 40.21 1.88
N HIS A 233 -14.83 40.78 1.04
CA HIS A 233 -14.41 42.19 1.15
C HIS A 233 -14.67 43.03 -0.13
N GLY A 234 -15.30 42.46 -1.17
CA GLY A 234 -15.49 43.11 -2.48
C GLY A 234 -16.85 43.77 -2.74
N LYS A 235 -17.68 44.02 -1.72
CA LYS A 235 -18.95 44.74 -1.89
C LYS A 235 -19.10 45.87 -0.88
N GLU A 236 -18.50 47.02 -1.18
CA GLU A 236 -19.08 48.36 -0.95
C GLU A 236 -18.13 49.46 -1.44
N SER A 237 -18.32 49.91 -2.68
CA SER A 237 -18.29 51.35 -3.01
C SER A 237 -18.79 51.57 -4.44
N THR A 238 -20.10 51.60 -4.61
CA THR A 238 -20.70 52.34 -5.72
C THR A 238 -21.97 52.97 -5.21
N ILE A 239 -21.87 54.20 -4.70
CA ILE A 239 -22.95 55.17 -4.76
C ILE A 239 -22.32 56.51 -5.14
N ASP A 240 -22.82 57.04 -6.27
CA ASP A 240 -22.61 58.37 -6.82
C ASP A 240 -22.80 59.51 -5.81
N GLY A 241 -22.11 60.62 -6.08
CA GLY A 241 -22.33 61.93 -5.47
C GLY A 241 -21.32 62.97 -5.94
#